data_AF-A0A4P6JLA0-F1
#
_entry.id   AF-A0A4P6JLA0-F1
#
_cell.length_a   1.000
_cell.length_b   1.000
_cell.length_c   1.000
_cell.angle_alpha   90.00
_cell.angle_beta   90.00
_cell.angle_gamma   90.00
#
_symmetry.space_group_name_H-M   'P 1'
#
loop_
_entity.id
_entity.type
_entity.pdbx_description
1 polymer ?
#
loop_
_entity_poly.entity_id
_entity_poly.type
_entity_poly.pdbx_seq_one_letter_code
_entity_poly.pdbx_strand_id
1 'polypeptide(L)'
;MLVEKLPGSWRESKRRVNDQERRKELAQFLQARRKRLSPEAVGLPTSSRRRTPGLRREELASIAGIGLTWYTRLEQGRDITVSPRFLKAWQECLG
;
A
#
# COMPACT_ATOMS: atom_id res chain seq x y z
N MET A 1 -13.80 22.88 33.67
CA MET A 1 -12.50 23.18 33.02
C MET A 1 -11.45 22.30 33.69
N LEU A 2 -11.05 21.19 33.06
CA LEU A 2 -9.98 20.30 33.56
C LEU A 2 -9.31 19.66 32.35
N VAL A 3 -8.41 20.43 31.72
CA VAL A 3 -7.46 19.90 30.74
C VAL A 3 -6.21 19.53 31.53
N GLU A 4 -6.23 18.36 32.17
CA GLU A 4 -5.01 17.80 32.76
C GLU A 4 -4.03 17.47 31.63
N LYS A 5 -2.85 18.07 31.71
CA LYS A 5 -1.74 17.84 30.78
C LYS A 5 -1.26 16.39 30.90
N LEU A 6 -1.68 15.55 29.96
CA LEU A 6 -1.16 14.18 29.81
C LEU A 6 0.38 14.18 29.66
N PRO A 7 1.12 13.22 30.24
CA PRO A 7 2.57 13.12 30.14
C PRO A 7 3.05 12.92 28.69
N GLY A 8 4.24 13.44 28.35
CA GLY A 8 4.80 13.40 26.99
C GLY A 8 4.94 11.99 26.39
N SER A 9 5.16 10.97 27.23
CA SER A 9 5.25 9.57 26.83
C SER A 9 3.95 9.01 26.25
N TRP A 10 2.79 9.46 26.75
CA TRP A 10 1.48 9.01 26.26
C TRP A 10 1.12 9.60 24.90
N ARG A 11 1.49 10.86 24.63
CA ARG A 11 1.30 11.49 23.31
C ARG A 11 2.11 10.77 22.24
N GLU A 12 3.34 10.39 22.56
CA GLU A 12 4.21 9.66 21.63
C GLU A 12 3.71 8.24 21.36
N SER A 13 3.32 7.50 22.41
CA SER A 13 2.73 6.17 22.24
C SER A 13 1.43 6.21 21.42
N LYS A 14 0.56 7.19 21.69
CA LYS A 14 -0.70 7.36 20.93
C LYS A 14 -0.45 7.71 19.47
N ARG A 15 0.56 8.55 19.18
CA ARG A 15 0.99 8.83 17.79
C ARG A 15 1.48 7.58 17.08
N ARG A 16 2.37 6.80 17.69
CA ARG A 16 2.89 5.56 17.09
C ARG A 16 1.82 4.52 16.79
N VAL A 17 0.85 4.35 17.70
CA VAL A 17 -0.30 3.46 17.49
C VAL A 17 -1.13 3.96 16.30
N ASN A 18 -1.42 5.27 16.24
CA ASN A 18 -2.15 5.85 15.12
C ASN A 18 -1.41 5.71 13.77
N ASP A 19 -0.09 5.87 13.75
CA ASP A 19 0.72 5.66 12.55
C ASP A 19 0.67 4.22 12.07
N GLN A 20 0.71 3.27 13.00
CA GLN A 20 0.63 1.86 12.68
C GLN A 20 -0.76 1.45 12.15
N GLU A 21 -1.84 2.03 12.70
CA GLU A 21 -3.21 1.87 12.21
C GLU A 21 -3.34 2.39 10.77
N ARG A 22 -2.93 3.64 10.53
CA ARG A 22 -2.95 4.29 9.21
C ARG A 22 -2.18 3.50 8.15
N ARG A 23 -1.03 2.93 8.52
CA ARG A 23 -0.23 2.08 7.61
C ARG A 23 -0.94 0.77 7.28
N LYS A 24 -1.64 0.16 8.23
CA LYS A 24 -2.44 -1.05 7.99
C LYS A 24 -3.63 -0.76 7.08
N GLU A 25 -4.35 0.34 7.31
CA GLU A 25 -5.46 0.77 6.46
C GLU A 25 -5.00 1.03 5.02
N LEU A 26 -3.90 1.77 4.84
CA LEU A 26 -3.31 1.99 3.53
C LEU A 26 -2.90 0.67 2.85
N ALA A 27 -2.27 -0.24 3.59
CA ALA A 27 -1.87 -1.54 3.07
C ALA A 27 -3.07 -2.37 2.60
N GLN A 28 -4.16 -2.38 3.37
CA GLN A 28 -5.41 -3.04 3.00
C GLN A 28 -6.04 -2.41 1.76
N PHE A 29 -6.09 -1.08 1.70
CA PHE A 29 -6.61 -0.34 0.54
C PHE A 29 -5.85 -0.68 -0.74
N LEU A 30 -4.51 -0.61 -0.71
CA LEU A 30 -3.66 -0.93 -1.85
C LEU A 30 -3.82 -2.40 -2.26
N GLN A 31 -3.85 -3.32 -1.30
CA GLN A 31 -4.06 -4.73 -1.61
C GLN A 31 -5.42 -4.98 -2.27
N ALA A 32 -6.49 -4.36 -1.76
CA ALA A 32 -7.83 -4.49 -2.31
C ALA A 32 -7.90 -3.93 -3.74
N ARG A 33 -7.31 -2.76 -3.97
CA ARG A 33 -7.30 -2.14 -5.30
C ARG A 33 -6.49 -2.95 -6.31
N ARG A 34 -5.31 -3.45 -5.94
CA ARG A 34 -4.51 -4.35 -6.78
C ARG A 34 -5.27 -5.62 -7.16
N LYS A 35 -5.94 -6.25 -6.21
CA LYS A 35 -6.75 -7.46 -6.45
C LYS A 35 -7.93 -7.23 -7.41
N ARG A 36 -8.40 -5.98 -7.56
CA ARG A 36 -9.50 -5.60 -8.46
C ARG A 36 -9.05 -5.13 -9.84
N LEU A 37 -7.81 -4.67 -9.99
CA LEU A 37 -7.26 -4.27 -11.28
C LEU A 37 -7.06 -5.50 -12.16
N SER A 38 -7.68 -5.51 -13.34
CA SER A 38 -7.43 -6.56 -14.33
C SER A 38 -6.05 -6.33 -14.97
N PRO A 39 -5.32 -7.40 -15.30
CA PRO A 39 -4.06 -7.29 -16.03
C PRO A 39 -4.22 -6.55 -17.37
N GLU A 40 -5.34 -6.72 -18.06
CA GLU A 40 -5.65 -6.02 -19.32
C GLU A 40 -5.72 -4.51 -19.16
N ALA A 41 -6.25 -4.01 -18.04
CA ALA A 41 -6.38 -2.58 -17.77
C ALA A 41 -5.02 -1.85 -17.70
N VAL A 42 -3.93 -2.60 -17.50
CA VAL A 42 -2.57 -2.08 -17.47
C VAL A 42 -1.71 -2.63 -18.62
N GLY A 43 -2.35 -3.16 -19.67
CA GLY A 43 -1.68 -3.64 -20.88
C GLY A 43 -0.97 -5.00 -20.72
N LEU A 44 -1.27 -5.77 -19.68
CA LEU A 44 -0.72 -7.10 -19.48
C LEU A 44 -1.62 -8.19 -20.06
N PRO A 45 -1.05 -9.24 -20.70
CA PRO A 45 -1.83 -10.30 -21.30
C PRO A 45 -2.57 -11.14 -20.24
N THR A 46 -3.78 -11.57 -20.58
CA THR A 46 -4.54 -12.53 -19.78
C THR A 46 -4.17 -13.97 -20.11
N SER A 47 -3.11 -14.49 -19.47
CA SER A 47 -2.81 -15.92 -19.54
C SER A 47 -3.95 -16.75 -18.94
N SER A 48 -4.28 -17.87 -19.58
CA SER A 48 -5.44 -18.72 -19.30
C SER A 48 -5.38 -19.53 -18.00
N ARG A 49 -4.28 -19.47 -17.23
CA ARG A 49 -4.13 -20.25 -15.97
C ARG A 49 -3.58 -19.42 -14.80
N ARG A 50 -4.34 -18.43 -14.34
CA ARG A 50 -3.97 -17.59 -13.18
C ARG A 50 -4.70 -18.00 -11.91
N ARG A 51 -3.97 -18.09 -10.80
CA ARG A 51 -4.53 -18.31 -9.45
C ARG A 51 -5.09 -17.03 -8.82
N THR A 52 -4.63 -15.87 -9.27
CA THR A 52 -5.09 -14.56 -8.81
C THR A 52 -5.82 -13.88 -9.96
N PRO A 53 -7.09 -13.49 -9.80
CA PRO A 53 -7.88 -12.88 -10.88
C PRO A 53 -7.42 -11.45 -11.23
N GLY A 54 -6.90 -10.70 -10.25
CA GLY A 54 -6.34 -9.37 -10.47
C GLY A 54 -4.81 -9.35 -10.57
N LEU A 55 -4.23 -8.15 -10.54
CA LEU A 55 -2.79 -7.94 -10.62
C LEU A 55 -2.02 -8.67 -9.53
N ARG A 56 -0.90 -9.27 -9.92
CA ARG A 56 0.10 -9.84 -9.02
C ARG A 56 0.98 -8.75 -8.45
N ARG A 57 1.69 -9.09 -7.38
CA ARG A 57 2.67 -8.17 -6.78
C ARG A 57 3.82 -7.89 -7.74
N GLU A 58 4.31 -8.92 -8.43
CA GLU A 58 5.40 -8.76 -9.41
C GLU A 58 5.01 -7.85 -10.58
N GLU A 59 3.78 -8.00 -11.09
CA GLU A 59 3.26 -7.24 -12.23
C GLU A 59 3.19 -5.75 -11.88
N LEU A 60 2.54 -5.42 -10.76
CA LEU A 60 2.43 -4.03 -10.32
C LEU A 60 3.80 -3.43 -9.97
N ALA A 61 4.68 -4.20 -9.31
CA ALA A 61 6.01 -3.73 -8.97
C ALA A 61 6.81 -3.38 -10.23
N SER A 62 6.69 -4.21 -11.28
CA SER A 62 7.30 -3.97 -12.59
C SER A 62 6.75 -2.69 -13.24
N ILE A 63 5.42 -2.52 -13.27
CA ILE A 63 4.78 -1.33 -13.88
C ILE A 63 5.20 -0.05 -13.15
N ALA A 64 5.23 -0.09 -11.81
CA ALA A 64 5.60 1.06 -11.00
C ALA A 64 7.11 1.31 -10.90
N GLY A 65 7.96 0.43 -11.47
CA GLY A 65 9.42 0.56 -11.41
C GLY A 65 9.97 0.48 -9.98
N ILE A 66 9.40 -0.39 -9.14
CA ILE A 66 9.77 -0.59 -7.74
C ILE A 66 10.16 -2.04 -7.48
N GLY A 67 10.89 -2.29 -6.40
CA GLY A 67 11.22 -3.65 -5.98
C GLY A 67 10.00 -4.42 -5.46
N LEU A 68 9.84 -5.69 -5.87
CA LEU A 68 8.80 -6.61 -5.37
C LEU A 68 8.80 -6.71 -3.84
N THR A 69 9.98 -6.84 -3.21
CA THR A 69 10.11 -6.92 -1.76
C THR A 69 9.64 -5.65 -1.07
N TRP A 70 9.92 -4.48 -1.66
CA TRP A 70 9.45 -3.20 -1.15
C TRP A 70 7.91 -3.13 -1.18
N TYR A 71 7.30 -3.52 -2.31
CA TYR A 71 5.84 -3.55 -2.44
C TYR A 71 5.19 -4.57 -1.49
N THR A 72 5.83 -5.71 -1.28
CA THR A 72 5.35 -6.73 -0.33
C THR A 72 5.35 -6.20 1.11
N ARG A 73 6.39 -5.45 1.51
CA ARG A 73 6.44 -4.79 2.83
C ARG A 73 5.38 -3.71 2.97
N LEU A 74 5.08 -2.99 1.88
CA LEU A 74 3.99 -2.00 1.84
C LEU A 74 2.64 -2.65 2.14
N GLU A 75 2.32 -3.76 1.46
CA GLU A 75 1.08 -4.51 1.70
C GLU A 75 1.01 -5.19 3.08
N GLN A 76 2.13 -5.31 3.78
CA GLN A 76 2.18 -5.79 5.16
C GLN A 76 1.99 -4.67 6.20
N GLY A 77 1.88 -3.41 5.77
CA GLY A 77 1.78 -2.26 6.68
C GLY A 77 3.04 -2.03 7.52
N ARG A 78 4.20 -2.45 6.99
CA ARG A 78 5.51 -2.20 7.62
C ARG A 78 5.84 -0.72 7.58
N ASP A 79 6.69 -0.29 8.50
CA ASP A 79 7.26 1.05 8.48
C ASP A 79 8.22 1.20 7.30
N ILE A 80 7.71 1.76 6.20
CA ILE A 80 8.50 2.11 5.03
C ILE A 80 8.08 3.49 4.53
N THR A 81 9.05 4.27 4.07
CA THR A 81 8.80 5.57 3.44
C THR A 81 8.26 5.35 2.03
N VAL A 82 7.10 5.94 1.74
CA VAL A 82 6.50 5.93 0.40
C VAL A 82 7.11 7.04 -0.44
N SER A 83 7.61 6.72 -1.64
CA SER A 83 8.16 7.72 -2.55
C SER A 83 7.07 8.40 -3.38
N PRO A 84 7.20 9.69 -3.75
CA PRO A 84 6.27 10.36 -4.65
C PRO A 84 6.13 9.66 -6.02
N ARG A 85 7.22 9.04 -6.51
CA ARG A 85 7.25 8.26 -7.75
C ARG A 85 6.28 7.08 -7.71
N PHE A 86 6.17 6.41 -6.57
CA PHE A 86 5.22 5.31 -6.38
C PHE A 86 3.77 5.79 -6.50
N LEU A 87 3.43 6.90 -5.84
CA LEU A 87 2.07 7.45 -5.86
C LEU A 87 1.67 7.84 -7.28
N LYS A 88 2.59 8.43 -8.05
CA LYS A 88 2.36 8.77 -9.45
C LYS A 88 2.09 7.53 -10.31
N ALA A 89 2.93 6.51 -10.22
CA ALA A 89 2.73 5.26 -10.96
C ALA A 89 1.41 4.57 -10.58
N TRP A 90 1.02 4.67 -9.30
CA TRP A 90 -0.29 4.18 -8.86
C TRP A 90 -1.45 4.96 -9.44
N GLN A 91 -1.37 6.30 -9.48
CA GLN A 91 -2.41 7.11 -10.13
C GLN A 91 -2.57 6.73 -11.61
N GLU A 92 -1.47 6.52 -12.33
CA GLU A 92 -1.47 6.12 -13.74
C GLU A 92 -2.13 4.74 -13.97
N CYS A 93 -1.88 3.77 -13.08
CA CYS A 93 -2.53 2.45 -13.14
C CYS A 93 -4.03 2.47 -12.80
N LEU A 94 -4.50 3.51 -12.12
CA LEU A 94 -5.84 3.53 -11.53
C LEU A 94 -6.91 4.15 -12.40
N GLY A 95 -6.53 4.87 -13.48
CA GLY A 95 -7.42 5.42 -14.51
C GLY A 95 -8.68 6.05 -13.94
#